data_AF-A0A7T7VVV4-F1
#
_entry.id   AF-A0A7T7VVV4-F1
#
_cell.length_a   1.000
_cell.length_b   1.000
_cell.length_c   1.000
_cell.angle_alpha   90.00
_cell.angle_beta   90.00
_cell.angle_gamma   90.00
#
_symmetry.space_group_name_H-M   'P 1'
#
loop_
_entity.id
_entity.type
_entity.pdbx_description
1 polymer ?
#
loop_
_entity_poly.entity_id
_entity_poly.type
_entity_poly.pdbx_seq_one_letter_code
_entity_poly.pdbx_strand_id
1 'polypeptide(L)' 'MEYRFITPNKTGKWYPSLALAQRHACSIGAGYLNDGSGEFFQYCETELQMREVEPAAETSIAA' A
#
# COMPACT_ATOMS: atom_id res chain seq x y z
N MET A 1 10.01 1.69 5.39
CA MET A 1 8.81 2.49 5.06
C MET A 1 7.66 1.55 4.71
N GLU A 2 6.44 1.94 5.03
CA GLU A 2 5.22 1.22 4.69
C GLU A 2 4.20 2.15 4.03
N TYR A 3 3.31 1.57 3.23
CA TYR A 3 2.36 2.27 2.36
C TYR A 3 0.96 1.68 2.54
N ARG A 4 -0.08 2.52 2.54
CA ARG A 4 -1.48 2.07 2.46
C ARG A 4 -2.35 3.05 1.70
N PHE A 5 -3.41 2.55 1.09
CA PHE A 5 -4.46 3.38 0.49
C PHE A 5 -5.69 3.43 1.38
N ILE A 6 -6.31 4.59 1.46
CA ILE A 6 -7.57 4.84 2.18
C ILE A 6 -8.59 5.33 1.17
N THR A 7 -9.79 4.78 1.23
CA THR A 7 -10.98 5.24 0.50
C THR A 7 -12.00 5.77 1.51
N PRO A 8 -13.05 6.49 1.09
CA PRO A 8 -14.07 6.98 2.01
C PRO A 8 -14.72 5.88 2.86
N ASN A 9 -14.81 4.66 2.33
CA ASN A 9 -15.53 3.55 2.96
C ASN A 9 -14.62 2.43 3.50
N LYS A 10 -13.34 2.38 3.10
CA LYS A 10 -12.42 1.28 3.42
C LYS A 10 -10.99 1.78 3.63
N THR A 11 -10.33 1.19 4.61
CA THR A 11 -8.92 1.45 4.94
C THR A 11 -8.07 0.23 4.58
N GLY A 12 -7.06 0.44 3.72
CA GLY A 12 -6.09 -0.59 3.37
C GLY A 12 -5.13 -0.92 4.51
N LYS A 13 -4.50 -2.10 4.43
CA LYS A 13 -3.41 -2.50 5.32
C LYS A 13 -2.13 -1.75 4.97
N TRP A 14 -1.21 -1.67 5.92
CA TRP A 14 0.15 -1.25 5.64
C TRP A 14 0.89 -2.35 4.89
N TYR A 15 1.58 -1.98 3.82
CA TYR A 15 2.38 -2.86 3.00
C TYR A 15 3.82 -2.36 2.93
N PRO A 16 4.82 -3.25 2.88
CA PRO A 16 6.24 -2.88 2.87
C PRO A 16 6.70 -2.23 1.55
N SER A 17 5.87 -2.22 0.51
CA SER A 17 6.21 -1.60 -0.78
C SER A 17 5.00 -0.92 -1.41
N LEU A 18 5.25 0.19 -2.11
CA LEU A 18 4.21 0.94 -2.82
C LEU A 18 3.51 0.08 -3.88
N ALA A 19 4.26 -0.74 -4.63
CA ALA A 19 3.71 -1.63 -5.63
C ALA A 19 2.71 -2.64 -5.04
N LEU A 20 3.02 -3.19 -3.86
CA LEU A 20 2.09 -4.10 -3.17
C LEU A 20 0.85 -3.36 -2.68
N ALA A 21 1.02 -2.15 -2.13
CA ALA A 21 -0.09 -1.30 -1.75
C ALA A 21 -1.02 -0.98 -2.92
N GLN A 22 -0.47 -0.64 -4.11
CA GLN A 22 -1.24 -0.35 -5.33
C GLN A 22 -2.02 -1.57 -5.84
N ARG A 23 -1.41 -2.77 -5.81
CA ARG A 23 -2.12 -4.01 -6.18
C ARG A 23 -3.33 -4.25 -5.28
N HIS A 24 -3.16 -4.09 -3.97
CA HIS A 24 -4.27 -4.24 -3.02
C HIS A 24 -5.27 -3.07 -3.05
N ALA A 25 -4.83 -1.89 -3.46
CA ALA A 25 -5.70 -0.73 -3.65
C ALA A 25 -6.83 -1.02 -4.66
N CYS A 26 -6.51 -1.76 -5.72
CA CYS A 26 -7.49 -2.18 -6.72
C CYS A 26 -8.66 -2.98 -6.08
N SER A 27 -8.35 -3.88 -5.15
CA SER A 27 -9.37 -4.72 -4.49
C SER A 27 -10.26 -3.98 -3.49
N ILE A 28 -9.79 -2.86 -2.93
CA ILE A 28 -10.58 -2.04 -2.00
C ILE A 28 -11.32 -0.88 -2.68
N GLY A 29 -11.15 -0.71 -4.00
CA GLY A 29 -11.76 0.38 -4.77
C GLY A 29 -11.04 1.72 -4.62
N ALA A 30 -9.72 1.70 -4.37
CA ALA A 30 -8.88 2.89 -4.25
C ALA A 30 -8.30 3.37 -5.60
N GLY A 31 -8.45 2.58 -6.66
CA GLY A 31 -7.91 2.89 -7.98
C GLY A 31 -7.82 1.65 -8.84
N TYR A 32 -7.11 1.74 -9.96
CA TYR A 32 -6.81 0.60 -10.82
C TYR A 32 -5.36 0.67 -11.35
N LEU A 33 -4.76 -0.49 -11.56
CA LEU A 33 -3.51 -0.62 -12.30
C LEU A 33 -3.82 -0.79 -13.79
N ASN A 34 -3.18 0.01 -14.64
CA ASN A 34 -3.23 -0.17 -16.08
C ASN A 34 -2.12 -1.13 -16.50
N ASP A 35 -2.47 -2.37 -16.87
CA ASP A 35 -1.50 -3.39 -17.29
C ASP A 35 -0.69 -2.99 -18.54
N GLY A 36 -1.23 -2.12 -19.40
CA GLY A 36 -0.53 -1.67 -20.61
C GLY A 36 0.59 -0.67 -20.32
N SER A 37 0.37 0.26 -19.39
CA SER A 37 1.35 1.30 -19.03
C SER A 37 2.18 0.95 -17.79
N GLY A 38 1.69 0.03 -16.95
CA GLY A 38 2.23 -0.23 -15.62
C GLY A 38 1.93 0.87 -14.59
N GLU A 39 1.10 1.85 -14.96
CA GLU A 39 0.77 2.99 -14.12
C GLU A 39 -0.43 2.71 -13.22
N PHE A 40 -0.39 3.25 -12.01
CA PHE A 40 -1.50 3.20 -11.07
C PHE A 40 -2.30 4.50 -11.10
N PHE A 41 -3.61 4.38 -11.32
CA PHE A 41 -4.54 5.50 -11.30
C PHE A 41 -5.41 5.45 -10.05
N GLN A 42 -5.15 6.38 -9.14
CA GLN A 42 -5.92 6.56 -7.91
C GLN A 42 -7.29 7.18 -8.22
N TYR A 43 -8.35 6.68 -7.59
CA TYR A 43 -9.69 7.28 -7.71
C TYR A 43 -9.83 8.52 -6.85
N CYS A 44 -10.79 9.39 -7.21
CA CYS A 44 -11.14 10.56 -6.41
C CYS A 44 -11.42 10.15 -4.95
N GLU A 45 -11.05 11.03 -4.01
CA GLU A 45 -11.27 10.83 -2.57
C GLU A 45 -10.49 9.64 -1.97
N THR A 46 -9.59 9.03 -2.73
CA THR A 46 -8.62 8.08 -2.18
C THR A 46 -7.37 8.83 -1.74
N GLU A 47 -6.76 8.38 -0.65
CA GLU A 47 -5.51 8.93 -0.12
C GLU A 47 -4.42 7.86 0.00
N LEU A 48 -3.18 8.20 -0.37
CA LEU A 48 -2.00 7.39 -0.09
C LEU A 48 -1.40 7.87 1.24
N GLN A 49 -1.25 6.95 2.19
CA GLN A 49 -0.50 7.20 3.42
C GLN A 49 0.81 6.43 3.41
N MET A 50 1.84 7.06 3.97
CA MET A 50 3.19 6.52 4.10
C MET A 50 3.63 6.65 5.55
N ARG A 51 4.34 5.66 6.07
CA ARG A 51 5.00 5.75 7.37
C ARG A 51 6.42 5.24 7.31
N GLU A 52 7.29 5.86 8.08
CA GLU A 52 8.59 5.28 8.37
C GLU A 52 8.39 4.07 9.31
N VAL A 53 9.13 3.02 9.04
CA VAL A 53 9.13 1.83 9.88
C VAL A 53 10.57 1.65 10.27
N GLU A 54 10.84 1.85 11.55
CA GLU A 54 12.12 1.46 12.10
C GLU A 54 12.29 -0.03 11.83
N PRO A 55 13.42 -0.45 11.23
CA PRO A 55 13.62 -1.85 10.93
C PRO A 55 13.47 -2.62 12.25
N ALA A 56 12.42 -3.44 12.33
CA ALA A 56 12.19 -4.28 13.49
C ALA A 56 13.50 -5.01 13.76
N ALA A 57 14.13 -4.71 14.90
CA ALA A 57 15.38 -5.31 15.32
C ALA A 57 15.24 -6.81 15.06
N GLU A 58 16.06 -7.29 14.12
CA GLU A 58 16.09 -8.67 13.69
C GLU A 58 16.15 -9.51 14.96
N THR A 59 15.03 -10.17 15.30
CA THR A 59 15.00 -11.11 16.41
C THR A 59 15.88 -12.27 15.99
N SER A 60 17.16 -12.13 16.31
CA SER A 60 18.13 -13.20 16.35
C SER A 60 17.57 -14.24 17.32
N ILE A 61 16.86 -15.24 16.79
CA ILE A 61 16.70 -16.49 17.49
C ILE A 61 18.07 -17.16 17.51
N ALA A 62 18.87 -16.86 18.54
CA ALA A 62 20.04 -17.64 18.86
C ALA A 62 19.54 -19.05 19.27
N ALA A 63 19.91 -20.04 18.46
CA ALA A 63 19.72 -21.46 18.73
C ALA A 63 20.79 -22.00 19.69
#